data_AF-A0A3M1E5S5-F1
#
_entry.id   AF-A0A3M1E5S5-F1
#
_cell.length_a   1.000
_cell.length_b   1.000
_cell.length_c   1.000
_cell.angle_alpha   90.00
_cell.angle_beta   90.00
_cell.angle_gamma   90.00
#
_symmetry.space_group_name_H-M   'P 1'
#
loop_
_entity.id
_entity.type
_entity.pdbx_description
1 polymer ?
#
loop_
_entity_poly.entity_id
_entity_poly.type
_entity_poly.pdbx_seq_one_letter_code
_entity_poly.pdbx_strand_id
1 'polypeptide(L)' 'TQIGKECHNRCAIYYQAGDCVMPKEGIFARVIVGGVVKPGDEITRAS' A
#
# COMPACT_ATOMS: atom_id res chain seq x y z
N THR A 1 9.13 -4.51 4.55
CA THR A 1 7.74 -4.23 4.17
C THR A 1 6.89 -4.22 5.43
N GLN A 2 5.74 -3.56 5.42
CA GLN A 2 4.83 -3.51 6.56
C GLN A 2 3.44 -3.97 6.10
N ILE A 3 2.79 -4.81 6.92
CA ILE A 3 1.35 -5.07 6.78
C ILE A 3 0.64 -3.94 7.50
N GLY A 4 -0.16 -3.20 6.75
CA GLY A 4 -0.75 -1.96 7.20
C GLY A 4 0.26 -0.83 7.37
N LYS A 5 -0.25 0.38 7.52
CA LYS A 5 0.50 1.55 7.97
C LYS A 5 -0.28 2.24 9.07
N GLU A 6 0.44 2.87 9.99
CA GLU A 6 -0.20 3.68 11.04
C GLU A 6 -1.12 4.73 10.40
N CYS A 7 -2.34 4.79 10.92
CA CYS A 7 -3.31 5.81 10.53
C CYS A 7 -3.25 6.92 11.56
N HIS A 8 -2.69 8.07 11.16
CA HIS A 8 -2.54 9.20 12.08
C HIS A 8 -3.87 9.95 12.29
N ASN A 9 -4.70 10.10 11.25
CA ASN A 9 -6.01 10.75 11.30
C ASN A 9 -6.97 10.09 10.30
N ARG A 10 -8.28 10.26 10.49
CA ARG A 10 -9.28 9.84 9.50
C ARG A 10 -9.06 10.61 8.19
N CYS A 11 -8.72 9.89 7.12
CA CYS A 11 -8.44 10.46 5.80
C CYS A 11 -9.65 10.34 4.86
N ALA A 12 -9.56 10.90 3.65
CA ALA A 12 -10.62 10.85 2.65
C ALA A 12 -11.12 9.43 2.35
N ILE A 13 -10.22 8.44 2.33
CA ILE A 13 -10.56 7.02 2.11
C ILE A 13 -11.49 6.49 3.21
N TYR A 14 -11.22 6.83 4.48
CA TYR A 14 -12.06 6.41 5.61
C TYR A 14 -13.47 6.97 5.49
N TYR A 15 -13.62 8.25 5.15
CA TYR A 15 -14.94 8.86 5.01
C TYR A 15 -15.73 8.34 3.81
N GLN A 16 -15.04 7.98 2.72
CA GLN A 16 -15.68 7.42 1.52
C GLN A 16 -16.07 5.95 1.70
N ALA A 17 -15.18 5.13 2.26
CA ALA A 17 -15.40 3.69 2.39
C ALA A 17 -16.15 3.31 3.68
N GLY A 18 -16.19 4.21 4.68
CA GLY A 18 -16.73 3.92 6.02
C GLY A 18 -15.78 3.12 6.91
N ASP A 19 -14.65 2.65 6.39
CA ASP A 19 -13.60 1.95 7.13
C ASP A 19 -12.19 2.30 6.60
N CYS A 20 -11.16 2.05 7.41
CA CYS A 20 -9.77 2.29 7.05
C CYS A 20 -9.07 0.99 6.67
N VAL A 21 -8.82 0.82 5.37
CA VAL A 21 -7.98 -0.26 4.83
C VAL A 21 -6.50 -0.10 5.21
N MET A 22 -6.06 1.15 5.44
CA MET A 22 -4.64 1.50 5.60
C MET A 22 -3.92 0.75 6.73
N PRO A 23 -4.45 0.61 7.97
CA PRO A 23 -3.81 -0.19 9.02
C PRO A 23 -4.09 -1.70 8.92
N LYS A 24 -5.04 -2.13 8.09
CA LYS A 24 -5.59 -3.50 8.16
C LYS A 24 -5.08 -4.42 7.06
N GLU A 25 -5.08 -3.95 5.80
CA GLU A 25 -4.96 -4.86 4.65
C GLU A 25 -3.87 -4.44 3.65
N GLY A 26 -3.45 -3.17 3.66
CA GLY A 26 -2.47 -2.66 2.70
C GLY A 26 -1.08 -3.28 2.88
N ILE A 27 -0.42 -3.64 1.78
CA ILE A 27 1.00 -4.02 1.76
C ILE A 27 1.81 -2.81 1.31
N PHE A 28 2.78 -2.41 2.13
CA PHE A 28 3.62 -1.23 1.85
C PHE A 28 5.05 -1.64 1.51
N ALA A 29 5.56 -1.07 0.41
CA ALA A 29 6.92 -1.21 -0.06
C ALA A 29 7.57 0.18 -0.26
N ARG A 30 8.89 0.22 -0.25
CA ARG A 30 9.68 1.42 -0.55
C ARG A 30 10.21 1.33 -1.97
N VAL A 31 10.13 2.42 -2.72
CA VAL A 31 10.77 2.53 -4.03
C VAL A 31 12.28 2.65 -3.81
N ILE A 32 13.04 1.66 -4.26
CA ILE A 32 14.52 1.66 -4.22
C ILE A 32 15.09 2.25 -5.52
N VAL A 33 14.46 1.90 -6.64
CA VAL A 33 14.79 2.39 -7.98
C VAL A 33 13.48 2.70 -8.70
N GLY A 34 13.40 3.85 -9.38
CA GLY A 34 12.23 4.23 -10.17
C GLY A 34 12.11 3.45 -11.47
N GLY A 35 10.90 3.39 -12.04
CA GLY A 35 10.62 2.68 -13.29
C GLY A 35 9.13 2.72 -13.64
N VAL A 36 8.77 2.01 -14.72
CA VAL A 36 7.37 1.86 -15.16
C VAL A 36 6.84 0.51 -14.69
N VAL A 37 5.64 0.50 -14.14
CA VAL A 37 4.88 -0.71 -13.79
C VAL A 37 3.60 -0.77 -14.62
N LYS A 38 3.17 -1.97 -14.99
CA LYS A 38 1.94 -2.20 -15.77
C LYS A 38 1.15 -3.39 -15.22
N PRO A 39 -0.17 -3.45 -15.47
CA PRO A 39 -0.97 -4.62 -15.14
C PRO A 39 -0.37 -5.88 -15.76
N GLY A 40 -0.26 -6.94 -14.95
CA GLY A 40 0.32 -8.22 -15.35
C GLY A 40 1.82 -8.36 -15.10
N ASP A 41 2.52 -7.33 -14.61
CA ASP A 41 3.90 -7.48 -14.14
C ASP A 41 3.95 -8.46 -12.95
N GLU A 42 4.91 -9.38 -12.97
CA GLU A 42 5.10 -10.38 -11.92
C GLU A 42 5.76 -9.76 -10.68
N ILE A 43 5.29 -10.16 -9.50
CA ILE A 43 5.94 -9.84 -8.23
C ILE A 43 6.87 -11.00 -7.87
N THR A 44 8.17 -10.77 -7.98
CA THR A 44 9.21 -11.74 -7.60
C THR A 44 9.85 -11.38 -6.26
N ARG A 45 10.45 -12.37 -5.59
CA ARG A 45 11.28 -12.10 -4.41
C ARG A 45 12.59 -11.48 -4.88
N ALA A 46 13.00 -10.39 -4.24
CA ALA A 46 14.36 -9.86 -4.41
C ALA A 46 15.36 -10.96 -4.05
N SER A 47 16.31 -11.21 -4.96
CA SER A 47 17.44 -12.13 -4.75
C SER A 47 18.53 -11.48 -3.90
#